data_AF-A0A7C3HMW6-F1
#
_entry.id   AF-A0A7C3HMW6-F1
#
_cell.length_a   1.000
_cell.length_b   1.000
_cell.length_c   1.000
_cell.angle_alpha   90.00
_cell.angle_beta   90.00
_cell.angle_gamma   90.00
#
_symmetry.space_group_name_H-M   'P 1'
#
loop_
_entity.id
_entity.type
_entity.pdbx_description
1 polymer ?
#
loop_
_entity_poly.entity_id
_entity_poly.type
_entity_poly.pdbx_seq_one_letter_code
_entity_poly.pdbx_strand_id
1 'polypeptide(L)'
;MPFARAEVLALLPSLNSSFKISNPREWLGAILLDHSAAVAGELNRRARMLPVKIRVAGSSRRASSYQLEMVDDRLLTPILVQMAVFSALEATERTAGVSTITVRGRMLVRGAEPIPIHNVFAAELGTPTLVSASAAAPVAALLQSGFDSLRFDGLELDLEVSNEKRQLQLDGVWSSRRTVRPGESVDITALFQGESGVELARTATYRVPVGAPAGPLYFTVTDGPSANLLEFRQFLLSPPRSPDQLRAFLTRLHPNDRPYLRVWRSAPTLQVQGENLPLLPPSMNTALLQSASQQANSLIAEIRMDPAPYLFSGSRTIQVEVKE
;
A
#
# COMPACT_ATOMS: atom_id res chain seq x y z
N MET A 1 0.99 17.16 22.28
CA MET A 1 2.27 16.40 22.30
C MET A 1 2.82 16.30 23.72
N PRO A 2 3.54 15.25 24.13
CA PRO A 2 4.15 15.18 25.46
C PRO A 2 5.37 16.11 25.56
N PHE A 3 5.69 16.60 26.75
CA PHE A 3 6.98 17.26 27.03
C PHE A 3 7.58 16.79 28.36
N ALA A 4 8.90 16.76 28.40
CA ALA A 4 9.67 16.34 29.56
C ALA A 4 10.60 17.46 30.02
N ARG A 5 11.04 17.39 31.29
CA ARG A 5 12.12 18.23 31.78
C ARG A 5 13.40 17.92 30.99
N ALA A 6 14.07 18.95 30.49
CA ALA A 6 15.34 18.80 29.78
C ALA A 6 16.51 19.13 30.72
N GLU A 7 17.46 18.21 30.83
CA GLU A 7 18.76 18.49 31.42
C GLU A 7 19.76 18.79 30.29
N VAL A 8 20.26 20.01 30.24
CA VAL A 8 21.20 20.46 29.22
C VAL A 8 22.60 19.99 29.62
N LEU A 9 23.19 19.10 28.81
CA LEU A 9 24.52 18.55 29.03
C LEU A 9 25.60 19.44 28.42
N ALA A 10 25.35 19.95 27.21
CA ALA A 10 26.28 20.78 26.47
C ALA A 10 25.58 21.70 25.46
N LEU A 11 26.29 22.73 25.03
CA LEU A 11 25.91 23.60 23.91
C LEU A 11 26.83 23.25 22.73
N LEU A 12 26.26 22.96 21.56
CA LEU A 12 27.04 22.83 20.34
C LEU A 12 26.93 24.12 19.53
N PRO A 13 27.99 24.95 19.50
CA PRO A 13 27.99 26.16 18.70
C PRO A 13 28.08 25.81 17.21
N SER A 14 27.26 26.45 16.40
CA SER A 14 27.28 26.32 14.94
C SER A 14 26.93 27.66 14.31
N LEU A 15 27.64 28.00 13.22
CA LEU A 15 27.44 29.23 12.47
C LEU A 15 26.07 29.29 11.78
N ASN A 16 25.47 28.13 11.49
CA ASN A 16 24.14 28.06 10.90
C ASN A 16 23.05 28.16 11.98
N SER A 17 23.12 27.29 13.00
CA SER A 17 22.21 27.31 14.14
C SER A 17 22.81 26.55 15.31
N SER A 18 23.05 27.25 16.42
CA SER A 18 23.55 26.63 17.65
C SER A 18 22.44 25.85 18.35
N PHE A 19 22.74 24.67 18.91
CA PHE A 19 21.73 23.84 19.58
C PHE A 19 22.23 23.24 20.90
N LYS A 20 21.27 22.82 21.72
CA LYS A 20 21.53 22.19 23.03
C LYS A 20 21.53 20.67 22.88
N ILE A 21 22.51 20.01 23.48
CA ILE A 21 22.49 18.56 23.70
C ILE A 21 21.91 18.35 25.09
N SER A 22 20.76 17.68 25.16
CA SER A 22 20.02 17.49 26.40
C SER A 22 19.47 16.09 26.54
N ASN A 23 19.40 15.61 27.77
CA ASN A 23 18.68 14.38 28.10
C ASN A 23 17.25 14.71 28.59
N PRO A 24 16.22 14.01 28.09
CA PRO A 24 14.90 14.07 28.69
C PRO A 24 14.93 13.37 30.06
N ARG A 25 14.27 13.97 31.04
CA ARG A 25 14.07 13.42 32.38
C ARG A 25 12.60 13.03 32.57
N GLU A 26 11.96 13.48 33.64
CA GLU A 26 10.55 13.19 33.92
C GLU A 26 9.60 13.87 32.92
N TRP A 27 8.52 13.17 32.56
CA TRP A 27 7.40 13.76 31.83
C TRP A 27 6.72 14.82 32.69
N LEU A 28 6.59 16.03 32.16
CA LEU A 28 6.02 17.15 32.89
C LEU A 28 4.57 17.45 32.47
N GLY A 29 4.16 17.11 31.26
CA GLY A 29 2.81 17.40 30.80
C GLY A 29 2.59 17.23 29.30
N ALA A 30 1.60 17.95 28.80
CA ALA A 30 1.24 17.96 27.39
C ALA A 30 1.18 19.39 26.83
N ILE A 31 1.88 19.60 25.71
CA ILE A 31 1.71 20.78 24.85
C ILE A 31 0.39 20.63 24.10
N LEU A 32 -0.44 21.67 24.13
CA LEU A 32 -1.76 21.74 23.51
C LEU A 32 -1.76 22.65 22.27
N LEU A 33 -0.97 23.72 22.30
CA LEU A 33 -0.88 24.69 21.21
C LEU A 33 0.58 25.06 20.96
N ASP A 34 0.95 25.14 19.69
CA ASP A 34 2.25 25.59 19.22
C ASP A 34 2.03 26.64 18.12
N HIS A 35 2.21 27.90 18.49
CA HIS A 35 2.09 29.04 17.59
C HIS A 35 3.39 29.83 17.59
N SER A 36 3.64 30.58 16.52
CA SER A 36 4.87 31.37 16.36
C SER A 36 5.16 32.32 17.53
N ALA A 37 4.11 32.86 18.17
CA ALA A 37 4.24 33.78 19.30
C ALA A 37 4.31 33.09 20.67
N ALA A 38 3.79 31.87 20.81
CA ALA A 38 3.70 31.18 22.09
C ALA A 38 3.41 29.69 21.94
N VAL A 39 3.93 28.92 22.90
CA VAL A 39 3.58 27.51 23.13
C VAL A 39 2.76 27.44 24.41
N ALA A 40 1.61 26.77 24.39
CA ALA A 40 0.76 26.58 25.56
C ALA A 40 0.54 25.10 25.86
N GLY A 41 0.49 24.74 27.14
CA GLY A 41 0.33 23.36 27.58
C GLY A 41 -0.10 23.26 29.04
N GLU A 42 -0.40 22.04 29.45
CA GLU A 42 -0.83 21.71 30.82
C GLU A 42 0.21 20.80 31.48
N LEU A 43 0.64 21.17 32.69
CA LEU A 43 1.45 20.32 33.54
C LEU A 43 0.62 19.14 34.09
N ASN A 44 1.28 18.02 34.35
CA ASN A 44 0.70 16.77 34.87
C ASN A 44 -0.38 16.13 33.97
N ARG A 45 -0.64 16.68 32.79
CA ARG A 45 -1.50 16.04 31.78
C ARG A 45 -0.68 15.05 30.96
N ARG A 46 -1.09 13.79 30.96
CA ARG A 46 -0.49 12.77 30.08
C ARG A 46 -1.00 12.95 28.66
N ALA A 47 -0.08 13.15 27.71
CA ALA A 47 -0.44 13.16 26.30
C ALA A 47 -0.85 11.75 25.86
N ARG A 48 -1.86 11.66 24.98
CA ARG A 48 -2.18 10.40 24.29
C ARG A 48 -0.99 10.04 23.39
N MET A 49 -0.54 8.80 23.50
CA MET A 49 0.49 8.22 22.65
C MET A 49 -0.09 7.02 21.90
N LEU A 50 0.39 6.80 20.69
CA LEU A 50 -0.03 5.73 19.80
C LEU A 50 1.00 4.58 19.87
N PRO A 51 0.59 3.35 20.22
CA PRO A 51 1.49 2.22 20.23
C PRO A 51 1.93 1.86 18.80
N VAL A 52 3.24 1.73 18.60
CA VAL A 52 3.84 1.19 17.39
C VAL A 52 4.72 0.00 17.76
N LYS A 53 4.40 -1.18 17.21
CA LYS A 53 5.17 -2.40 17.42
C LYS A 53 5.84 -2.79 16.11
N ILE A 54 7.16 -2.95 16.15
CA ILE A 54 7.95 -3.37 14.99
C ILE A 54 8.75 -4.59 15.40
N ARG A 55 8.52 -5.70 14.71
CA ARG A 55 9.36 -6.90 14.80
C ARG A 55 10.21 -6.96 13.55
N VAL A 56 11.51 -7.20 13.73
CA VAL A 56 12.46 -7.37 12.62
C VAL A 56 13.15 -8.71 12.79
N ALA A 57 12.96 -9.61 11.83
CA ALA A 57 13.59 -10.92 11.77
C ALA A 57 14.55 -10.95 10.58
N GLY A 58 15.85 -11.04 10.86
CA GLY A 58 16.89 -11.22 9.84
C GLY A 58 17.26 -12.69 9.64
N SER A 59 17.95 -12.98 8.55
CA SER A 59 18.37 -14.35 8.16
C SER A 59 19.32 -15.05 9.14
N SER A 60 20.07 -14.31 9.95
CA SER A 60 21.17 -14.84 10.78
C SER A 60 21.16 -14.38 12.25
N ARG A 61 20.19 -13.56 12.66
CA ARG A 61 20.09 -13.01 14.02
C ARG A 61 18.75 -13.30 14.65
N ARG A 62 18.74 -13.35 16.00
CA ARG A 62 17.52 -13.38 16.80
C ARG A 62 16.64 -12.17 16.41
N ALA A 63 15.35 -12.42 16.22
CA ALA A 63 14.40 -11.36 15.92
C ALA A 63 14.45 -10.26 17.00
N SER A 64 14.53 -9.01 16.54
CA SER A 64 14.46 -7.82 17.40
C SER A 64 13.01 -7.34 17.46
N SER A 65 12.58 -6.86 18.61
CA SER A 65 11.23 -6.33 18.79
C SER A 65 11.31 -4.97 19.45
N TYR A 66 10.70 -3.99 18.80
CA TYR A 66 10.66 -2.60 19.22
C TYR A 66 9.23 -2.25 19.58
N GLN A 67 9.03 -1.69 20.77
CA GLN A 67 7.76 -1.14 21.22
C GLN A 67 7.96 0.35 21.44
N LEU A 68 7.26 1.15 20.66
CA LEU A 68 7.38 2.61 20.66
C LEU A 68 6.04 3.24 21.04
N GLU A 69 6.12 4.37 21.73
CA GLU A 69 5.01 5.27 21.97
C GLU A 69 5.17 6.49 21.05
N MET A 70 4.33 6.59 20.03
CA MET A 70 4.35 7.68 19.06
C MET A 70 3.45 8.82 19.48
N VAL A 71 3.89 10.05 19.20
CA VAL A 71 3.02 11.22 19.35
C VAL A 71 1.80 11.05 18.44
N ASP A 72 0.61 11.35 18.97
CA ASP A 72 -0.65 11.42 18.25
C ASP A 72 -0.81 12.79 17.60
N ASP A 73 -0.28 12.96 16.39
CA ASP A 73 -0.29 14.22 15.65
C ASP A 73 -0.36 13.97 14.14
N ARG A 74 -1.21 14.74 13.45
CA ARG A 74 -1.51 14.52 12.02
C ARG A 74 -0.29 14.68 11.11
N LEU A 75 0.67 15.52 11.49
CA LEU A 75 1.87 15.80 10.72
C LEU A 75 3.04 14.94 11.18
N LEU A 76 3.24 14.81 12.50
CA LEU A 76 4.43 14.15 13.05
C LEU A 76 4.31 12.63 13.05
N THR A 77 3.14 12.04 13.31
CA THR A 77 3.01 10.58 13.42
C THR A 77 3.53 9.85 12.16
N PRO A 78 3.17 10.23 10.92
CA PRO A 78 3.68 9.53 9.74
C PRO A 78 5.20 9.63 9.58
N ILE A 79 5.78 10.80 9.86
CA ILE A 79 7.22 11.04 9.76
C ILE A 79 7.96 10.19 10.81
N LEU A 80 7.47 10.18 12.05
CA LEU A 80 8.05 9.38 13.12
C LEU A 80 7.92 7.88 12.88
N VAL A 81 6.80 7.42 12.29
CA VAL A 81 6.64 6.02 11.85
C VAL A 81 7.68 5.67 10.79
N GLN A 82 7.87 6.51 9.78
CA GLN A 82 8.89 6.30 8.75
C GLN A 82 10.29 6.18 9.39
N MET A 83 10.65 7.13 10.26
CA MET A 83 11.93 7.12 10.96
C MET A 83 12.11 5.87 11.82
N ALA A 84 11.10 5.48 12.60
CA ALA A 84 11.19 4.30 13.45
C ALA A 84 11.35 2.99 12.65
N VAL A 85 10.62 2.83 11.54
CA VAL A 85 10.78 1.67 10.66
C VAL A 85 12.17 1.66 10.02
N PHE A 86 12.64 2.81 9.54
CA PHE A 86 13.98 2.94 8.98
C PHE A 86 15.06 2.58 10.00
N SER A 87 15.02 3.18 11.19
CA SER A 87 15.99 2.91 12.27
C SER A 87 15.91 1.47 12.79
N ALA A 88 14.72 0.86 12.85
CA ALA A 88 14.58 -0.54 13.25
C ALA A 88 15.26 -1.49 12.24
N LEU A 89 15.16 -1.19 10.95
CA LEU A 89 15.86 -1.94 9.89
C LEU A 89 17.37 -1.69 9.94
N GLU A 90 17.80 -0.43 10.04
CA GLU A 90 19.21 -0.04 10.10
C GLU A 90 19.94 -0.61 11.32
N ALA A 91 19.30 -0.62 12.49
CA ALA A 91 19.89 -1.17 13.71
C ALA A 91 20.04 -2.70 13.68
N THR A 92 19.18 -3.39 12.92
CA THR A 92 19.15 -4.85 12.89
C THR A 92 20.05 -5.42 11.78
N GLU A 93 20.16 -4.72 10.65
CA GLU A 93 20.90 -5.17 9.47
C GLU A 93 22.31 -4.59 9.36
N ARG A 94 23.20 -5.32 8.69
CA ARG A 94 24.43 -4.74 8.17
C ARG A 94 24.05 -4.07 6.86
N THR A 95 24.33 -2.77 6.74
CA THR A 95 23.94 -1.86 5.64
C THR A 95 24.41 -2.26 4.23
N ALA A 96 24.95 -3.48 4.02
CA ALA A 96 25.51 -3.93 2.75
C ALA A 96 24.97 -5.30 2.34
N GLY A 97 24.31 -5.34 1.17
CA GLY A 97 23.84 -6.55 0.52
C GLY A 97 22.46 -6.40 -0.11
N VAL A 98 22.21 -7.18 -1.16
CA VAL A 98 20.88 -7.27 -1.78
C VAL A 98 19.90 -7.76 -0.73
N SER A 99 18.84 -6.98 -0.47
CA SER A 99 17.88 -7.33 0.56
C SER A 99 16.48 -7.40 -0.01
N THR A 100 15.84 -8.55 0.20
CA THR A 100 14.40 -8.66 0.14
C THR A 100 13.84 -8.43 1.54
N ILE A 101 12.92 -7.49 1.69
CA ILE A 101 12.18 -7.26 2.92
C ILE A 101 10.71 -7.57 2.66
N THR A 102 10.18 -8.56 3.37
CA THR A 102 8.75 -8.83 3.40
C THR A 102 8.13 -8.12 4.59
N VAL A 103 7.16 -7.26 4.32
CA VAL A 103 6.42 -6.46 5.29
C VAL A 103 5.05 -7.07 5.48
N ARG A 104 4.74 -7.51 6.70
CA ARG A 104 3.38 -7.91 7.10
C ARG A 104 2.96 -7.08 8.29
N GLY A 105 1.72 -6.67 8.32
CA GLY A 105 1.26 -5.85 9.43
C GLY A 105 -0.16 -5.40 9.30
N ARG A 106 -0.54 -4.52 10.22
CA ARG A 106 -1.87 -3.94 10.27
C ARG A 106 -1.85 -2.58 10.95
N MET A 107 -2.65 -1.68 10.41
CA MET A 107 -2.97 -0.40 11.01
C MET A 107 -4.24 -0.55 11.85
N LEU A 108 -4.12 -0.22 13.13
CA LEU A 108 -5.22 -0.29 14.09
C LEU A 108 -6.04 0.99 13.99
N VAL A 109 -7.36 0.82 13.83
CA VAL A 109 -8.32 1.92 13.69
C VAL A 109 -9.40 1.74 14.75
N ARG A 110 -9.77 2.83 15.42
CA ARG A 110 -10.78 2.79 16.48
C ARG A 110 -12.13 2.32 15.95
N GLY A 111 -12.70 1.30 16.60
CA GLY A 111 -14.06 0.84 16.32
C GLY A 111 -14.25 0.24 14.92
N ALA A 112 -13.17 -0.14 14.24
CA ALA A 112 -13.18 -0.76 12.92
C ALA A 112 -12.16 -1.89 12.84
N GLU A 113 -12.36 -2.78 11.87
CA GLU A 113 -11.38 -3.83 11.57
C GLU A 113 -10.02 -3.23 11.15
N PRO A 114 -8.89 -3.82 11.57
CA PRO A 114 -7.57 -3.35 11.19
C PRO A 114 -7.36 -3.36 9.67
N ILE A 115 -6.69 -2.33 9.16
CA ILE A 115 -6.33 -2.25 7.74
C ILE A 115 -5.04 -3.07 7.53
N PRO A 116 -5.05 -4.12 6.69
CA PRO A 116 -3.88 -4.97 6.49
C PRO A 116 -2.79 -4.24 5.69
N ILE A 117 -1.54 -4.55 5.99
CA ILE A 117 -0.36 -4.11 5.25
C ILE A 117 0.39 -5.36 4.84
N HIS A 118 0.59 -5.55 3.53
CA HIS A 118 1.37 -6.68 3.03
C HIS A 118 2.07 -6.29 1.73
N ASN A 119 3.40 -6.22 1.74
CA ASN A 119 4.21 -5.96 0.56
C ASN A 119 5.60 -6.61 0.69
N VAL A 120 6.21 -6.94 -0.43
CA VAL A 120 7.58 -7.41 -0.58
C VAL A 120 8.39 -6.32 -1.30
N PHE A 121 9.58 -6.03 -0.82
CA PHE A 121 10.50 -5.08 -1.44
C PHE A 121 11.81 -5.79 -1.71
N ALA A 122 12.30 -5.74 -2.95
CA ALA A 122 13.58 -6.31 -3.32
C ALA A 122 14.37 -5.27 -4.12
N ALA A 123 15.53 -4.88 -3.62
CA ALA A 123 16.41 -3.93 -4.28
C ALA A 123 17.87 -4.17 -3.86
N GLU A 124 18.81 -3.73 -4.70
CA GLU A 124 20.25 -3.79 -4.39
C GLU A 124 20.65 -2.73 -3.37
N LEU A 125 20.01 -1.56 -3.42
CA LEU A 125 20.24 -0.43 -2.52
C LEU A 125 18.91 0.25 -2.17
N GLY A 126 18.84 0.82 -0.97
CA GLY A 126 17.71 1.68 -0.57
C GLY A 126 16.43 0.97 -0.14
N THR A 127 16.42 -0.37 -0.03
CA THR A 127 15.25 -1.14 0.43
C THR A 127 14.68 -0.62 1.77
N PRO A 128 15.50 -0.28 2.81
CA PRO A 128 14.96 0.28 4.05
C PRO A 128 14.22 1.61 3.87
N THR A 129 14.69 2.47 2.97
CA THR A 129 14.03 3.75 2.64
C THR A 129 12.67 3.51 1.97
N LEU A 130 12.60 2.55 1.03
CA LEU A 130 11.35 2.19 0.36
C LEU A 130 10.33 1.57 1.33
N VAL A 131 10.77 0.63 2.16
CA VAL A 131 9.92 -0.04 3.16
C VAL A 131 9.36 0.96 4.16
N SER A 132 10.20 1.83 4.72
CA SER A 132 9.78 2.83 5.69
C SER A 132 8.79 3.85 5.10
N ALA A 133 9.03 4.32 3.87
CA ALA A 133 8.11 5.21 3.17
C ALA A 133 6.75 4.52 2.90
N SER A 134 6.77 3.26 2.46
CA SER A 134 5.56 2.49 2.19
C SER A 134 4.73 2.23 3.45
N ALA A 135 5.38 1.96 4.60
CA ALA A 135 4.70 1.78 5.88
C ALA A 135 4.03 3.08 6.38
N ALA A 136 4.67 4.24 6.15
CA ALA A 136 4.15 5.54 6.58
C ALA A 136 3.04 6.09 5.68
N ALA A 137 3.05 5.78 4.39
CA ALA A 137 2.07 6.29 3.41
C ALA A 137 0.59 6.07 3.80
N PRO A 138 0.12 4.86 4.19
CA PRO A 138 -1.27 4.66 4.60
C PRO A 138 -1.62 5.37 5.91
N VAL A 139 -0.64 5.51 6.82
CA VAL A 139 -0.81 6.27 8.07
C VAL A 139 -1.02 7.76 7.76
N ALA A 140 -0.22 8.31 6.84
CA ALA A 140 -0.38 9.67 6.36
C ALA A 140 -1.75 9.87 5.69
N ALA A 141 -2.16 8.96 4.80
CA ALA A 141 -3.45 9.03 4.12
C ALA A 141 -4.64 9.06 5.12
N LEU A 142 -4.59 8.22 6.16
CA LEU A 142 -5.64 8.18 7.18
C LEU A 142 -5.64 9.46 8.04
N LEU A 143 -4.50 9.89 8.57
CA LEU A 143 -4.41 11.06 9.44
C LEU A 143 -4.68 12.38 8.70
N GLN A 144 -4.35 12.46 7.42
CA GLN A 144 -4.57 13.65 6.60
C GLN A 144 -5.99 13.73 6.01
N SER A 145 -6.76 12.64 6.07
CA SER A 145 -8.11 12.56 5.49
C SER A 145 -9.12 13.56 6.03
N GLY A 146 -8.96 14.02 7.27
CA GLY A 146 -9.92 14.90 7.93
C GLY A 146 -11.15 14.20 8.51
N PHE A 147 -11.24 12.87 8.44
CA PHE A 147 -12.35 12.11 9.01
C PHE A 147 -12.15 11.80 10.49
N ASP A 148 -12.84 12.53 11.37
CA ASP A 148 -12.71 12.38 12.84
C ASP A 148 -13.14 11.01 13.39
N SER A 149 -13.95 10.26 12.63
CA SER A 149 -14.36 8.89 12.96
C SER A 149 -13.30 7.84 12.61
N LEU A 150 -12.40 8.13 11.66
CA LEU A 150 -11.27 7.27 11.29
C LEU A 150 -10.07 7.60 12.18
N ARG A 151 -10.12 7.16 13.44
CA ARG A 151 -9.03 7.40 14.38
C ARG A 151 -8.00 6.29 14.32
N PHE A 152 -6.78 6.65 13.95
CA PHE A 152 -5.62 5.78 14.10
C PHE A 152 -5.37 5.51 15.60
N ASP A 153 -5.24 4.23 15.96
CA ASP A 153 -5.01 3.77 17.33
C ASP A 153 -3.66 3.05 17.47
N GLY A 154 -2.96 2.74 16.38
CA GLY A 154 -1.62 2.15 16.43
C GLY A 154 -1.21 1.41 15.16
N LEU A 155 0.01 0.89 15.17
CA LEU A 155 0.60 0.16 14.04
C LEU A 155 1.36 -1.07 14.53
N GLU A 156 1.15 -2.20 13.87
CA GLU A 156 1.90 -3.43 14.12
C GLU A 156 2.53 -3.91 12.82
N LEU A 157 3.86 -4.08 12.82
CA LEU A 157 4.66 -4.52 11.67
C LEU A 157 5.55 -5.70 12.05
N ASP A 158 5.61 -6.67 11.17
CA ASP A 158 6.59 -7.76 11.12
C ASP A 158 7.38 -7.66 9.82
N LEU A 159 8.69 -7.50 9.94
CA LEU A 159 9.62 -7.27 8.86
C LEU A 159 10.56 -8.46 8.78
N GLU A 160 10.45 -9.25 7.71
CA GLU A 160 11.34 -10.38 7.43
C GLU A 160 12.37 -9.96 6.39
N VAL A 161 13.65 -10.01 6.77
CA VAL A 161 14.77 -9.63 5.92
C VAL A 161 15.51 -10.87 5.42
N SER A 162 15.71 -10.95 4.11
CA SER A 162 16.50 -11.97 3.42
C SER A 162 17.61 -11.33 2.59
N ASN A 163 18.76 -11.99 2.52
CA ASN A 163 19.92 -11.55 1.71
C ASN A 163 19.82 -11.99 0.24
N GLU A 164 18.72 -12.65 -0.13
CA GLU A 164 18.45 -13.07 -1.52
C GLU A 164 17.63 -11.99 -2.23
N LYS A 165 17.91 -11.75 -3.52
CA LYS A 165 17.03 -10.94 -4.37
C LYS A 165 15.83 -11.77 -4.82
N ARG A 166 14.69 -11.58 -4.16
CA ARG A 166 13.44 -12.27 -4.51
C ARG A 166 12.57 -11.35 -5.34
N GLN A 167 12.96 -11.16 -6.59
CA GLN A 167 12.21 -10.40 -7.58
C GLN A 167 11.93 -11.26 -8.81
N LEU A 168 10.72 -11.16 -9.33
CA LEU A 168 10.25 -11.87 -10.52
C LEU A 168 9.64 -10.87 -11.50
N GLN A 169 10.26 -10.75 -12.67
CA GLN A 169 9.79 -9.91 -13.76
C GLN A 169 8.91 -10.72 -14.71
N LEU A 170 7.79 -10.16 -15.14
CA LEU A 170 6.91 -10.78 -16.13
C LEU A 170 7.62 -10.87 -17.49
N ASP A 171 7.87 -12.09 -17.94
CA ASP A 171 8.52 -12.37 -19.22
C ASP A 171 7.47 -12.55 -20.33
N GLY A 172 6.52 -13.48 -20.12
CA GLY A 172 5.55 -13.87 -21.13
C GLY A 172 4.16 -14.16 -20.56
N VAL A 173 3.13 -14.01 -21.41
CA VAL A 173 1.74 -14.36 -21.09
C VAL A 173 1.14 -15.06 -22.30
N TRP A 174 0.45 -16.17 -22.10
CA TRP A 174 -0.27 -16.88 -23.16
C TRP A 174 -1.60 -17.42 -22.65
N SER A 175 -2.53 -17.58 -23.58
CA SER A 175 -3.80 -18.24 -23.35
C SER A 175 -3.76 -19.68 -23.84
N SER A 176 -4.49 -20.56 -23.15
CA SER A 176 -4.76 -21.93 -23.60
C SER A 176 -5.46 -21.98 -24.96
N ARG A 177 -6.20 -20.93 -25.32
CA ARG A 177 -7.00 -20.81 -26.55
C ARG A 177 -6.92 -19.40 -27.11
N ARG A 178 -6.85 -19.25 -28.44
CA ARG A 178 -6.94 -17.94 -29.11
C ARG A 178 -8.39 -17.47 -29.34
N THR A 179 -9.32 -18.42 -29.36
CA THR A 179 -10.75 -18.20 -29.57
C THR A 179 -11.54 -18.96 -28.52
N VAL A 180 -12.62 -18.38 -28.01
CA VAL A 180 -13.47 -18.98 -26.96
C VAL A 180 -14.94 -18.68 -27.24
N ARG A 181 -15.85 -19.59 -26.87
CA ARG A 181 -17.30 -19.33 -26.94
C ARG A 181 -17.87 -18.92 -25.58
N PRO A 182 -19.00 -18.18 -25.53
CA PRO A 182 -19.71 -17.94 -24.27
C PRO A 182 -19.99 -19.24 -23.51
N GLY A 183 -19.69 -19.26 -22.22
CA GLY A 183 -19.83 -20.43 -21.35
C GLY A 183 -18.56 -21.28 -21.22
N GLU A 184 -17.60 -21.17 -22.14
CA GLU A 184 -16.30 -21.85 -22.07
C GLU A 184 -15.31 -21.12 -21.15
N SER A 185 -14.28 -21.85 -20.72
CA SER A 185 -13.18 -21.33 -19.93
C SER A 185 -11.93 -21.12 -20.76
N VAL A 186 -11.15 -20.09 -20.41
CA VAL A 186 -9.81 -19.84 -20.92
C VAL A 186 -8.84 -19.75 -19.76
N ASP A 187 -7.80 -20.57 -19.81
CA ASP A 187 -6.65 -20.46 -18.90
C ASP A 187 -5.65 -19.46 -19.45
N ILE A 188 -5.23 -18.54 -18.59
CA ILE A 188 -4.19 -17.55 -18.86
C ILE A 188 -2.99 -17.89 -17.99
N THR A 189 -1.86 -18.22 -18.62
CA THR A 189 -0.61 -18.53 -17.94
C THR A 189 0.38 -17.41 -18.16
N ALA A 190 1.00 -16.97 -17.07
CA ALA A 190 2.06 -15.97 -17.04
C ALA A 190 3.36 -16.61 -16.55
N LEU A 191 4.45 -16.40 -17.29
CA LEU A 191 5.80 -16.78 -16.91
C LEU A 191 6.52 -15.57 -16.34
N PHE A 192 7.06 -15.76 -15.16
CA PHE A 192 7.92 -14.78 -14.52
C PHE A 192 9.33 -15.33 -14.39
N GLN A 193 10.31 -14.48 -14.65
CA GLN A 193 11.74 -14.80 -14.54
C GLN A 193 12.39 -13.89 -13.51
N GLY A 194 13.20 -14.48 -12.65
CA GLY A 194 14.03 -13.79 -11.67
C GLY A 194 15.52 -13.95 -12.00
N GLU A 195 16.35 -13.46 -11.09
CA GLU A 195 17.79 -13.71 -11.16
C GLU A 195 18.12 -15.20 -10.95
N SER A 196 19.34 -15.58 -11.33
CA SER A 196 19.87 -16.94 -11.14
C SER A 196 19.01 -18.05 -11.77
N GLY A 197 18.22 -17.73 -12.81
CA GLY A 197 17.40 -18.70 -13.53
C GLY A 197 16.14 -19.17 -12.79
N VAL A 198 15.70 -18.44 -11.76
CA VAL A 198 14.41 -18.71 -11.12
C VAL A 198 13.29 -18.41 -12.11
N GLU A 199 12.48 -19.42 -12.42
CA GLU A 199 11.29 -19.28 -13.24
C GLU A 199 10.05 -19.70 -12.46
N LEU A 200 8.96 -18.94 -12.61
CA LEU A 200 7.72 -19.20 -11.93
C LEU A 200 6.54 -18.97 -12.87
N ALA A 201 5.74 -20.01 -13.09
CA ALA A 201 4.49 -19.88 -13.83
C ALA A 201 3.32 -19.65 -12.85
N ARG A 202 2.38 -18.80 -13.26
CA ARG A 202 1.08 -18.61 -12.60
C ARG A 202 -0.03 -18.71 -13.62
N THR A 203 -1.06 -19.48 -13.29
CA THR A 203 -2.22 -19.67 -14.17
C THR A 203 -3.48 -19.22 -13.47
N ALA A 204 -4.33 -18.49 -14.20
CA ALA A 204 -5.69 -18.18 -13.76
C ALA A 204 -6.68 -18.60 -14.84
N THR A 205 -7.78 -19.23 -14.41
CA THR A 205 -8.87 -19.63 -15.29
C THR A 205 -9.97 -18.57 -15.26
N TYR A 206 -10.36 -18.08 -16.43
CA TYR A 206 -11.53 -17.22 -16.59
C TYR A 206 -12.62 -17.93 -17.37
N ARG A 207 -13.82 -18.01 -16.81
CA ARG A 207 -15.00 -18.53 -17.51
C ARG A 207 -15.74 -17.39 -18.18
N VAL A 208 -15.84 -17.43 -19.49
CA VAL A 208 -16.60 -16.43 -20.26
C VAL A 208 -18.09 -16.62 -19.93
N PRO A 209 -18.80 -15.59 -19.42
CA PRO A 209 -20.21 -15.72 -19.09
C PRO A 209 -21.06 -16.13 -20.30
N VAL A 210 -22.11 -16.91 -20.05
CA VAL A 210 -23.13 -17.21 -21.07
C VAL A 210 -23.80 -15.88 -21.45
N GLY A 211 -23.85 -15.56 -22.74
CA GLY A 211 -24.35 -14.27 -23.23
C GLY A 211 -23.29 -13.16 -23.34
N ALA A 212 -22.01 -13.44 -23.14
CA ALA A 212 -20.95 -12.49 -23.42
C ALA A 212 -20.96 -12.09 -24.92
N PRO A 213 -20.82 -10.79 -25.26
CA PRO A 213 -20.87 -10.35 -26.65
C PRO A 213 -19.70 -10.92 -27.46
N ALA A 214 -19.87 -11.11 -28.77
CA ALA A 214 -18.77 -11.47 -29.65
C ALA A 214 -17.69 -10.37 -29.69
N GLY A 215 -16.48 -10.71 -30.14
CA GLY A 215 -15.38 -9.76 -30.34
C GLY A 215 -14.21 -9.91 -29.36
N PRO A 216 -13.26 -8.94 -29.38
CA PRO A 216 -12.02 -9.06 -28.64
C PRO A 216 -12.23 -8.94 -27.13
N LEU A 217 -11.66 -9.88 -26.38
CA LEU A 217 -11.55 -9.85 -24.94
C LEU A 217 -10.06 -9.73 -24.57
N TYR A 218 -9.73 -8.72 -23.78
CA TYR A 218 -8.35 -8.44 -23.38
C TYR A 218 -8.08 -8.98 -21.99
N PHE A 219 -6.91 -9.57 -21.84
CA PHE A 219 -6.41 -10.13 -20.60
C PHE A 219 -5.08 -9.47 -20.28
N THR A 220 -5.05 -8.66 -19.24
CA THR A 220 -3.83 -8.02 -18.74
C THR A 220 -3.38 -8.73 -17.48
N VAL A 221 -2.20 -9.35 -17.52
CA VAL A 221 -1.52 -9.82 -16.31
C VAL A 221 -0.63 -8.69 -15.82
N THR A 222 -0.77 -8.31 -14.56
CA THR A 222 -0.10 -7.15 -13.99
C THR A 222 0.33 -7.37 -12.54
N ASP A 223 1.36 -6.66 -12.11
CA ASP A 223 1.76 -6.57 -10.71
C ASP A 223 0.79 -5.72 -9.86
N GLY A 224 0.91 -5.84 -8.53
CA GLY A 224 0.06 -5.10 -7.57
C GLY A 224 0.16 -3.56 -7.69
N PRO A 225 1.36 -2.96 -7.74
CA PRO A 225 1.49 -1.51 -7.89
C PRO A 225 0.85 -0.96 -9.17
N SER A 226 1.02 -1.64 -10.31
CA SER A 226 0.38 -1.24 -11.57
C SER A 226 -1.12 -1.54 -11.56
N ALA A 227 -1.57 -2.60 -10.88
CA ALA A 227 -2.99 -2.86 -10.67
C ALA A 227 -3.64 -1.68 -9.94
N ASN A 228 -3.02 -1.23 -8.83
CA ASN A 228 -3.46 -0.12 -7.98
C ASN A 228 -3.40 1.27 -8.63
N LEU A 229 -2.69 1.43 -9.76
CA LEU A 229 -2.46 2.74 -10.37
C LEU A 229 -3.77 3.42 -10.77
N LEU A 230 -4.75 2.65 -11.25
CA LEU A 230 -6.06 3.19 -11.63
C LEU A 230 -6.81 3.72 -10.40
N GLU A 231 -6.82 2.94 -9.33
CA GLU A 231 -7.47 3.26 -8.06
C GLU A 231 -6.80 4.48 -7.40
N PHE A 232 -5.47 4.59 -7.46
CA PHE A 232 -4.74 5.78 -6.99
C PHE A 232 -5.06 7.02 -7.83
N ARG A 233 -5.06 6.91 -9.16
CA ARG A 233 -5.42 8.04 -10.03
C ARG A 233 -6.85 8.51 -9.75
N GLN A 234 -7.75 7.57 -9.55
CA GLN A 234 -9.12 7.87 -9.18
C GLN A 234 -9.20 8.54 -7.80
N PHE A 235 -8.47 8.04 -6.81
CA PHE A 235 -8.39 8.65 -5.49
C PHE A 235 -7.92 10.12 -5.56
N LEU A 236 -6.98 10.44 -6.45
CA LEU A 236 -6.50 11.82 -6.64
C LEU A 236 -7.53 12.72 -7.34
N LEU A 237 -8.25 12.19 -8.33
CA LEU A 237 -9.27 12.95 -9.09
C LEU A 237 -10.60 13.08 -8.33
N SER A 238 -10.93 12.12 -7.49
CA SER A 238 -12.13 12.06 -6.67
C SER A 238 -11.76 11.51 -5.29
N PRO A 239 -11.25 12.39 -4.40
CA PRO A 239 -10.90 12.01 -3.04
C PRO A 239 -12.09 11.37 -2.32
N PRO A 240 -11.86 10.38 -1.43
CA PRO A 240 -12.92 9.78 -0.65
C PRO A 240 -13.72 10.84 0.09
N ARG A 241 -15.04 10.73 0.04
CA ARG A 241 -15.96 11.67 0.71
C ARG A 241 -16.47 11.14 2.04
N SER A 242 -16.25 9.86 2.33
CA SER A 242 -16.63 9.24 3.58
C SER A 242 -15.48 8.42 4.19
N PRO A 243 -15.53 8.20 5.52
CA PRO A 243 -14.58 7.35 6.20
C PRO A 243 -14.58 5.92 5.65
N ASP A 244 -15.76 5.38 5.34
CA ASP A 244 -15.87 4.03 4.80
C ASP A 244 -15.24 3.89 3.42
N GLN A 245 -15.36 4.93 2.57
CA GLN A 245 -14.71 4.93 1.26
C GLN A 245 -13.18 4.91 1.38
N LEU A 246 -12.60 5.72 2.29
CA LEU A 246 -11.15 5.72 2.51
C LEU A 246 -10.67 4.39 3.08
N ARG A 247 -11.38 3.84 4.09
CA ARG A 247 -11.04 2.54 4.67
C ARG A 247 -11.11 1.42 3.63
N ALA A 248 -12.18 1.41 2.82
CA ALA A 248 -12.34 0.44 1.75
C ALA A 248 -11.26 0.57 0.68
N PHE A 249 -10.82 1.80 0.37
CA PHE A 249 -9.70 2.04 -0.53
C PHE A 249 -8.40 1.44 0.03
N LEU A 250 -8.02 1.80 1.26
CA LEU A 250 -6.78 1.31 1.89
C LEU A 250 -6.78 -0.22 2.08
N THR A 251 -7.93 -0.81 2.37
CA THR A 251 -8.08 -2.27 2.56
C THR A 251 -8.02 -3.05 1.23
N ARG A 252 -8.43 -2.43 0.12
CA ARG A 252 -8.47 -3.06 -1.20
C ARG A 252 -7.18 -2.91 -2.01
N LEU A 253 -6.19 -2.16 -1.50
CA LEU A 253 -4.89 -2.07 -2.15
C LEU A 253 -4.30 -3.45 -2.38
N HIS A 254 -3.91 -3.72 -3.62
CA HIS A 254 -3.32 -4.97 -4.06
C HIS A 254 -1.91 -5.14 -3.48
N PRO A 255 -1.68 -6.20 -2.67
CA PRO A 255 -0.33 -6.62 -2.32
C PRO A 255 0.49 -6.96 -3.58
N ASN A 256 1.80 -6.78 -3.50
CA ASN A 256 2.74 -7.05 -4.60
C ASN A 256 3.42 -8.44 -4.51
N ASP A 257 2.93 -9.32 -3.62
CA ASP A 257 3.36 -10.71 -3.44
C ASP A 257 2.70 -11.68 -4.46
N ARG A 258 1.89 -11.15 -5.37
CA ARG A 258 1.14 -11.91 -6.36
C ARG A 258 0.83 -11.08 -7.61
N PRO A 259 0.65 -11.73 -8.77
CA PRO A 259 0.11 -11.08 -9.95
C PRO A 259 -1.43 -11.11 -10.00
N TYR A 260 -1.98 -10.23 -10.83
CA TYR A 260 -3.42 -10.06 -11.04
C TYR A 260 -3.76 -10.21 -12.51
N LEU A 261 -4.81 -10.98 -12.81
CA LEU A 261 -5.39 -11.06 -14.15
C LEU A 261 -6.58 -10.11 -14.24
N ARG A 262 -6.46 -9.06 -15.05
CA ARG A 262 -7.55 -8.14 -15.37
C ARG A 262 -8.15 -8.50 -16.71
N VAL A 263 -9.45 -8.76 -16.74
CA VAL A 263 -10.22 -9.05 -17.95
C VAL A 263 -11.00 -7.82 -18.32
N TRP A 264 -10.85 -7.31 -19.54
CA TRP A 264 -11.50 -6.08 -19.95
C TRP A 264 -11.84 -6.05 -21.45
N ARG A 265 -12.69 -5.10 -21.83
CA ARG A 265 -13.04 -4.80 -23.22
C ARG A 265 -12.82 -3.34 -23.53
N SER A 266 -12.49 -3.05 -24.78
CA SER A 266 -12.52 -1.68 -25.32
C SER A 266 -13.98 -1.29 -25.57
N ALA A 267 -14.65 -0.89 -24.50
CA ALA A 267 -16.02 -0.44 -24.51
C ALA A 267 -16.16 0.68 -23.47
N PRO A 268 -16.81 1.81 -23.81
CA PRO A 268 -16.96 2.91 -22.88
C PRO A 268 -17.78 2.48 -21.67
N THR A 269 -17.30 2.82 -20.47
CA THR A 269 -18.04 2.64 -19.22
C THR A 269 -18.27 3.97 -18.53
N LEU A 270 -19.33 4.03 -17.75
CA LEU A 270 -19.68 5.17 -16.92
C LEU A 270 -19.24 4.89 -15.49
N GLN A 271 -18.53 5.85 -14.91
CA GLN A 271 -18.11 5.80 -13.52
C GLN A 271 -18.93 6.82 -12.72
N VAL A 272 -19.62 6.36 -11.68
CA VAL A 272 -20.49 7.20 -10.85
C VAL A 272 -19.95 7.15 -9.42
N GLN A 273 -19.64 8.31 -8.84
CA GLN A 273 -19.14 8.44 -7.46
C GLN A 273 -17.89 7.59 -7.14
N GLY A 274 -17.06 7.31 -8.14
CA GLY A 274 -15.85 6.50 -7.98
C GLY A 274 -16.09 4.98 -8.02
N GLU A 275 -17.29 4.52 -8.35
CA GLU A 275 -17.52 3.12 -8.67
C GLU A 275 -17.75 2.94 -10.17
N ASN A 276 -17.07 1.95 -10.75
CA ASN A 276 -17.30 1.55 -12.13
C ASN A 276 -18.63 0.82 -12.20
N LEU A 277 -19.59 1.40 -12.92
CA LEU A 277 -20.86 0.73 -13.15
C LEU A 277 -20.73 -0.15 -14.41
N PRO A 278 -21.06 -1.45 -14.34
CA PRO A 278 -21.14 -2.28 -15.52
C PRO A 278 -22.23 -1.73 -16.45
N LEU A 279 -22.04 -1.97 -17.76
CA LEU A 279 -22.91 -1.61 -18.89
C LEU A 279 -24.37 -1.35 -18.47
N LEU A 280 -24.70 -0.07 -18.27
CA LEU A 280 -26.06 0.35 -17.94
C LEU A 280 -26.94 0.29 -19.21
N PRO A 281 -28.24 -0.07 -19.09
CA PRO A 281 -29.17 0.06 -20.19
C PRO A 281 -29.17 1.50 -20.75
N PRO A 282 -29.33 1.70 -22.07
CA PRO A 282 -29.26 3.02 -22.70
C PRO A 282 -30.19 4.07 -22.08
N SER A 283 -31.31 3.65 -21.50
CA SER A 283 -32.28 4.50 -20.81
C SER A 283 -31.79 5.10 -19.48
N MET A 284 -30.78 4.50 -18.82
CA MET A 284 -30.20 5.03 -17.58
C MET A 284 -28.99 5.95 -17.81
N ASN A 285 -28.38 5.90 -19.00
CA ASN A 285 -27.19 6.69 -19.33
C ASN A 285 -27.47 8.20 -19.28
N THR A 286 -28.64 8.65 -19.75
CA THR A 286 -28.96 10.09 -19.88
C THR A 286 -29.06 10.81 -18.53
N ALA A 287 -29.54 10.14 -17.48
CA ALA A 287 -29.62 10.71 -16.13
C ALA A 287 -28.26 10.74 -15.42
N LEU A 288 -27.40 9.75 -15.66
CA LEU A 288 -26.12 9.61 -14.96
C LEU A 288 -24.95 10.34 -15.62
N LEU A 289 -25.03 10.61 -16.93
CA LEU A 289 -24.00 11.33 -17.70
C LEU A 289 -23.65 12.72 -17.15
N GLN A 290 -24.56 13.38 -16.43
CA GLN A 290 -24.29 14.69 -15.81
C GLN A 290 -23.29 14.62 -14.63
N SER A 291 -23.10 13.43 -14.04
CA SER A 291 -22.26 13.22 -12.86
C SER A 291 -21.21 12.12 -13.05
N ALA A 292 -21.15 11.50 -14.23
CA ALA A 292 -20.30 10.35 -14.50
C ALA A 292 -19.11 10.70 -15.39
N SER A 293 -17.93 10.16 -15.06
CA SER A 293 -16.75 10.20 -15.94
C SER A 293 -16.74 8.97 -16.85
N GLN A 294 -16.44 9.18 -18.14
CA GLN A 294 -16.31 8.08 -19.10
C GLN A 294 -14.90 7.48 -19.04
N GLN A 295 -14.83 6.15 -18.92
CA GLN A 295 -13.59 5.40 -19.10
C GLN A 295 -13.62 4.64 -20.42
N ALA A 296 -12.51 4.66 -21.17
CA ALA A 296 -12.41 4.02 -22.48
C ALA A 296 -12.47 2.49 -22.42
N ASN A 297 -12.07 1.90 -21.29
CA ASN A 297 -11.97 0.45 -21.11
C ASN A 297 -12.90 -0.01 -19.99
N SER A 298 -13.65 -1.08 -20.25
CA SER A 298 -14.53 -1.73 -19.28
C SER A 298 -13.80 -2.88 -18.60
N LEU A 299 -13.48 -2.76 -17.31
CA LEU A 299 -13.07 -3.90 -16.50
C LEU A 299 -14.28 -4.84 -16.32
N ILE A 300 -14.10 -6.12 -16.63
CA ILE A 300 -15.13 -7.16 -16.52
C ILE A 300 -14.89 -8.00 -15.28
N ALA A 301 -13.64 -8.40 -15.05
CA ALA A 301 -13.27 -9.21 -13.91
C ALA A 301 -11.80 -8.97 -13.54
N GLU A 302 -11.49 -9.23 -12.28
CA GLU A 302 -10.13 -9.27 -11.77
C GLU A 302 -9.94 -10.54 -10.94
N ILE A 303 -8.89 -11.29 -11.22
CA ILE A 303 -8.59 -12.55 -10.56
C ILE A 303 -7.20 -12.43 -9.92
N ARG A 304 -7.13 -12.72 -8.62
CA ARG A 304 -5.86 -12.80 -7.88
C ARG A 304 -5.22 -14.15 -8.18
N MET A 305 -4.00 -14.15 -8.71
CA MET A 305 -3.24 -15.38 -8.87
C MET A 305 -2.57 -15.80 -7.54
N ASP A 306 -2.04 -17.02 -7.50
CA ASP A 306 -1.39 -17.54 -6.29
C ASP A 306 -0.19 -16.70 -5.87
N PRO A 307 -0.06 -16.37 -4.57
CA PRO A 307 1.08 -15.61 -4.07
C PRO A 307 2.38 -16.42 -4.08
N ALA A 308 3.49 -15.70 -3.94
CA ALA A 308 4.81 -16.26 -3.66
C ALA A 308 5.61 -15.25 -2.83
N PRO A 309 6.65 -15.67 -2.09
CA PRO A 309 7.52 -14.77 -1.33
C PRO A 309 8.51 -13.99 -2.24
N TYR A 310 8.01 -13.44 -3.36
CA TYR A 310 8.75 -12.68 -4.35
C TYR A 310 8.01 -11.38 -4.65
N LEU A 311 8.77 -10.33 -4.96
CA LEU A 311 8.26 -9.12 -5.58
C LEU A 311 7.95 -9.41 -7.05
N PHE A 312 6.68 -9.36 -7.44
CA PHE A 312 6.28 -9.44 -8.85
C PHE A 312 6.35 -8.06 -9.50
N SER A 313 6.89 -7.98 -10.72
CA SER A 313 6.95 -6.74 -11.50
C SER A 313 6.59 -6.94 -12.97
N GLY A 314 5.91 -5.96 -13.57
CA GLY A 314 5.59 -5.92 -14.99
C GLY A 314 4.10 -6.05 -15.31
N SER A 315 3.76 -5.77 -16.56
CA SER A 315 2.40 -5.83 -17.07
C SER A 315 2.40 -6.20 -18.55
N ARG A 316 1.59 -7.19 -18.94
CA ARG A 316 1.42 -7.59 -20.35
C ARG A 316 -0.03 -7.89 -20.64
N THR A 317 -0.45 -7.52 -21.86
CA THR A 317 -1.81 -7.74 -22.35
C THR A 317 -1.80 -8.70 -23.53
N ILE A 318 -2.71 -9.66 -23.51
CA ILE A 318 -3.02 -10.53 -24.65
C ILE A 318 -4.51 -10.43 -25.00
N GLN A 319 -4.85 -10.87 -26.20
CA GLN A 319 -6.21 -10.85 -26.72
C GLN A 319 -6.69 -12.26 -27.00
N VAL A 320 -7.93 -12.55 -26.62
CA VAL A 320 -8.67 -13.76 -27.01
C VAL A 320 -9.95 -13.33 -27.70
N GLU A 321 -10.29 -13.95 -28.82
CA GLU A 321 -11.49 -13.60 -29.58
C GLU A 321 -12.69 -14.42 -29.09
N VAL A 322 -13.78 -13.76 -28.71
CA VAL A 322 -15.04 -14.41 -28.36
C VAL A 322 -15.85 -14.62 -29.65
N LYS A 323 -16.10 -15.88 -30.01
CA LYS A 323 -16.92 -16.28 -31.16
C LYS A 323 -18.25 -16.84 -30.68
N GLU A 324 -19.28 -16.73 -31.54
CA GLU A 324 -20.58 -17.38 -31.34
C GLU A 324 -20.44 -18.92 -31.26
#